data_AF-A0A524LME1-F1
#
_entry.id   AF-A0A524LME1-F1
#
_cell.length_a   1.000
_cell.length_b   1.000
_cell.length_c   1.000
_cell.angle_alpha   90.00
_cell.angle_beta   90.00
_cell.angle_gamma   90.00
#
_symmetry.space_group_name_H-M   'P 1'
#
loop_
_entity.id
_entity.type
_entity.pdbx_description
1 polymer ?
#
loop_
_entity_poly.entity_id
_entity_poly.type
_entity_poly.pdbx_seq_one_letter_code
_entity_poly.pdbx_strand_id
1 'polypeptide(L)'
;MKKKSTLLFLVGLFILSFSITPHVAGNPSVIESGTEVEWRVSIAPRNITNMYYSEGGNMIAENESLMSCTVSQIADDVSGYYTIGNVSVLANDTEIARDLVLGVWGNPTEWWPGFFVETGSANIAILNATAFASAERVSGNYLNGTMTSRIENYTFAIWNSTTEDYSLMTEECIIFDYEQDLPLFGEPQITHLAYSLITGVLIKANTSYSFGIPYNLVVTLSEIYPLILHDYPVIPQPIALWGLFGGTILAIAVVIYMRSRRNN
;
A
#
# COMPACT_ATOMS: atom_id res chain seq x y z
N MET A 1 49.54 33.37 2.94
CA MET A 1 48.37 32.97 2.11
C MET A 1 47.74 31.63 2.49
N LYS A 2 48.46 30.65 3.08
CA LYS A 2 47.93 29.31 3.43
C LYS A 2 46.76 29.26 4.44
N LYS A 3 46.66 30.23 5.38
CA LYS A 3 45.65 30.19 6.47
C LYS A 3 44.21 30.54 6.05
N LYS A 4 44.01 31.27 4.94
CA LYS A 4 42.67 31.65 4.45
C LYS A 4 41.98 30.51 3.70
N SER A 5 42.75 29.62 3.08
CA SER A 5 42.22 28.48 2.32
C SER A 5 41.71 27.37 3.24
N THR A 6 42.36 27.14 4.39
CA THR A 6 41.94 26.11 5.35
C THR A 6 40.59 26.43 6.01
N LEU A 7 40.32 27.72 6.28
CA LEU A 7 39.05 28.18 6.85
C LEU A 7 37.88 28.01 5.86
N LEU A 8 38.10 28.33 4.59
CA LEU A 8 37.10 28.11 3.54
C LEU A 8 36.82 26.61 3.30
N PHE A 9 37.85 25.78 3.43
CA PHE A 9 37.70 24.32 3.30
C PHE A 9 36.91 23.71 4.47
N LEU A 10 37.11 24.19 5.70
CA LEU A 10 36.38 23.73 6.89
C LEU A 10 34.92 24.17 6.89
N VAL A 11 34.62 25.40 6.46
CA VAL A 11 33.23 25.88 6.30
C VAL A 11 32.53 25.16 5.15
N GLY A 12 33.25 24.90 4.05
CA GLY A 12 32.73 24.11 2.92
C GLY A 12 32.41 22.66 3.30
N LEU A 13 33.25 22.01 4.11
CA LEU A 13 33.00 20.64 4.58
C LEU A 13 31.78 20.54 5.51
N PHE A 14 31.50 21.58 6.30
CA PHE A 14 30.35 21.60 7.22
C PHE A 14 29.00 21.83 6.53
N ILE A 15 28.99 22.55 5.41
CA ILE A 15 27.78 22.76 4.58
C ILE A 15 27.46 21.51 3.75
N LEU A 16 28.47 20.70 3.40
CA LEU A 16 28.31 19.47 2.60
C LEU A 16 27.80 18.24 3.39
N SER A 17 27.80 18.27 4.73
CA SER A 17 27.39 17.12 5.55
C SER A 17 25.93 17.15 6.04
N PHE A 18 25.13 18.14 5.62
CA PHE A 18 23.69 18.20 5.91
C PHE A 18 22.86 18.24 4.62
N SER A 19 23.16 17.35 3.68
CA SER A 19 22.16 16.90 2.72
C SER A 19 21.25 15.91 3.43
N ILE A 20 20.33 16.41 4.25
CA ILE A 20 19.14 15.64 4.61
C ILE A 20 18.37 15.56 3.30
N THR A 21 18.52 14.46 2.57
CA THR A 21 17.67 14.18 1.42
C THR A 21 16.25 14.18 1.98
N PRO A 22 15.37 15.12 1.62
CA PRO A 22 13.98 15.00 1.99
C PRO A 22 13.51 13.66 1.41
N HIS A 23 13.02 12.77 2.28
CA HIS A 23 12.31 11.60 1.83
C HIS A 23 11.15 12.15 0.98
N VAL A 24 11.12 11.78 -0.31
CA VAL A 24 10.05 12.21 -1.19
C VAL A 24 8.78 11.58 -0.63
N ALA A 25 7.95 12.40 0.02
CA ALA A 25 6.61 12.02 0.42
C ALA A 25 5.81 11.80 -0.87
N GLY A 26 5.61 10.54 -1.20
CA GLY A 26 4.86 10.07 -2.35
C GLY A 26 4.76 8.56 -2.28
N ASN A 27 3.65 8.00 -2.74
CA ASN A 27 3.50 6.56 -2.89
C ASN A 27 4.74 6.02 -3.63
N PRO A 28 5.40 4.97 -3.11
CA PRO A 28 6.49 4.36 -3.85
C PRO A 28 5.96 3.92 -5.20
N SER A 29 6.67 4.27 -6.28
CA SER A 29 6.25 3.89 -7.64
C SER A 29 6.42 2.40 -7.92
N VAL A 30 6.98 1.65 -6.97
CA VAL A 30 7.25 0.21 -7.04
C VAL A 30 7.05 -0.38 -5.65
N ILE A 31 6.34 -1.50 -5.56
CA ILE A 31 6.24 -2.30 -4.33
C ILE A 31 7.49 -3.19 -4.24
N GLU A 32 8.10 -3.25 -3.06
CA GLU A 32 9.30 -4.05 -2.81
C GLU A 32 9.09 -4.98 -1.62
N SER A 33 9.99 -5.96 -1.47
CA SER A 33 10.05 -6.75 -0.23
C SER A 33 10.27 -5.81 0.97
N GLY A 34 9.46 -5.97 2.01
CA GLY A 34 9.44 -5.09 3.15
C GLY A 34 8.58 -3.84 2.94
N THR A 35 7.80 -3.71 1.88
CA THR A 35 6.73 -2.70 1.82
C THR A 35 5.56 -3.13 2.70
N GLU A 36 5.01 -2.19 3.47
CA GLU A 36 3.73 -2.35 4.14
C GLU A 36 2.64 -1.59 3.37
N VAL A 37 1.53 -2.27 3.13
CA VAL A 37 0.36 -1.73 2.44
C VAL A 37 -0.83 -1.85 3.37
N GLU A 38 -1.52 -0.74 3.60
CA GLU A 38 -2.69 -0.69 4.45
C GLU A 38 -3.93 -0.26 3.67
N TRP A 39 -5.05 -0.92 3.97
CA TRP A 39 -6.37 -0.56 3.51
C TRP A 39 -7.29 -0.30 4.70
N ARG A 40 -8.12 0.73 4.60
CA ARG A 40 -9.19 1.00 5.56
C ARG A 40 -10.44 0.21 5.17
N VAL A 41 -10.96 -0.58 6.11
CA VAL A 41 -12.24 -1.29 5.98
C VAL A 41 -13.37 -0.28 6.19
N SER A 42 -13.98 0.19 5.10
CA SER A 42 -15.11 1.13 5.17
C SER A 42 -16.41 0.43 5.53
N ILE A 43 -16.60 -0.79 5.03
CA ILE A 43 -17.74 -1.66 5.36
C ILE A 43 -17.17 -3.05 5.61
N ALA A 44 -17.39 -3.58 6.80
CA ALA A 44 -17.02 -4.94 7.18
C ALA A 44 -18.18 -5.92 6.98
N PRO A 45 -17.88 -7.22 6.77
CA PRO A 45 -18.89 -8.26 6.76
C PRO A 45 -19.65 -8.28 8.09
N ARG A 46 -20.98 -8.38 8.02
CA ARG A 46 -21.83 -8.38 9.23
C ARG A 46 -21.70 -9.66 10.05
N ASN A 47 -21.23 -10.73 9.43
CA ASN A 47 -21.14 -12.06 10.02
C ASN A 47 -19.71 -12.57 9.95
N ILE A 48 -19.42 -13.55 10.79
CA ILE A 48 -18.17 -14.30 10.75
C ILE A 48 -17.98 -14.87 9.34
N THR A 49 -16.84 -14.60 8.73
CA THR A 49 -16.46 -15.08 7.40
C THR A 49 -15.33 -16.10 7.56
N ASN A 50 -15.40 -17.25 6.90
CA ASN A 50 -14.32 -18.24 6.94
C ASN A 50 -13.32 -18.00 5.80
N MET A 51 -12.05 -17.85 6.13
CA MET A 51 -10.92 -17.70 5.21
C MET A 51 -10.38 -19.10 4.86
N TYR A 52 -10.91 -19.69 3.79
CA TYR A 52 -10.67 -21.08 3.41
C TYR A 52 -9.33 -21.26 2.67
N TYR A 53 -9.04 -20.42 1.68
CA TYR A 53 -7.88 -20.53 0.81
C TYR A 53 -6.59 -20.13 1.51
N SER A 54 -6.64 -19.09 2.35
CA SER A 54 -5.49 -18.61 3.12
C SER A 54 -5.31 -19.32 4.46
N GLU A 55 -6.14 -20.33 4.76
CA GLU A 55 -6.15 -21.07 6.03
C GLU A 55 -6.33 -20.19 7.29
N GLY A 56 -6.83 -18.96 7.13
CA GLY A 56 -7.00 -17.98 8.21
C GLY A 56 -8.14 -18.26 9.18
N GLY A 57 -9.01 -19.22 8.86
CA GLY A 57 -10.14 -19.58 9.71
C GLY A 57 -11.19 -18.47 9.80
N ASN A 58 -11.85 -18.34 10.96
CA ASN A 58 -12.97 -17.42 11.13
C ASN A 58 -12.51 -15.96 11.34
N MET A 59 -12.75 -15.14 10.32
CA MET A 59 -12.53 -13.70 10.29
C MET A 59 -13.75 -12.92 10.80
N ILE A 60 -13.46 -11.97 11.68
CA ILE A 60 -14.34 -10.92 12.21
C ILE A 60 -13.58 -9.61 12.03
N ALA A 61 -14.12 -8.72 11.18
CA ALA A 61 -13.58 -7.39 10.95
C ALA A 61 -14.59 -6.34 11.40
N GLU A 62 -14.11 -5.15 11.75
CA GLU A 62 -14.93 -4.02 12.18
C GLU A 62 -14.91 -2.92 11.11
N ASN A 63 -15.99 -2.15 11.02
CA ASN A 63 -15.97 -0.92 10.23
C ASN A 63 -14.89 0.01 10.77
N GLU A 64 -14.23 0.74 9.88
CA GLU A 64 -13.13 1.66 10.15
C GLU A 64 -11.84 1.01 10.68
N SER A 65 -11.79 -0.33 10.75
CA SER A 65 -10.56 -1.07 11.04
C SER A 65 -9.58 -1.03 9.86
N LEU A 66 -8.35 -1.45 10.12
CA LEU A 66 -7.30 -1.59 9.10
C LEU A 66 -7.16 -3.05 8.70
N MET A 67 -6.97 -3.23 7.40
CA MET A 67 -6.38 -4.41 6.80
C MET A 67 -4.95 -4.04 6.38
N SER A 68 -3.98 -4.90 6.67
CA SER A 68 -2.59 -4.64 6.28
C SER A 68 -1.93 -5.86 5.64
N CYS A 69 -0.90 -5.60 4.84
CA CYS A 69 -0.02 -6.59 4.24
C CYS A 69 1.42 -6.13 4.41
N THR A 70 2.23 -6.91 5.12
CA THR A 70 3.69 -6.79 5.07
C THR A 70 4.22 -7.69 3.96
N VAL A 71 4.65 -7.09 2.85
CA VAL A 71 5.18 -7.82 1.69
C VAL A 71 6.49 -8.49 2.08
N SER A 72 6.56 -9.81 1.97
CA SER A 72 7.74 -10.61 2.29
C SER A 72 8.50 -11.04 1.04
N GLN A 73 7.78 -11.25 -0.07
CA GLN A 73 8.35 -11.68 -1.34
C GLN A 73 7.48 -11.21 -2.51
N ILE A 74 8.13 -10.87 -3.63
CA ILE A 74 7.49 -10.59 -4.90
C ILE A 74 8.07 -11.58 -5.93
N ALA A 75 7.22 -12.47 -6.43
CA ALA A 75 7.54 -13.40 -7.51
C ALA A 75 6.41 -13.35 -8.55
N ASP A 76 5.78 -14.49 -8.85
CA ASP A 76 4.57 -14.54 -9.70
C ASP A 76 3.35 -13.97 -8.95
N ASP A 77 3.28 -14.21 -7.63
CA ASP A 77 2.32 -13.59 -6.71
C ASP A 77 3.07 -12.74 -5.67
N VAL A 78 2.37 -11.77 -5.06
CA VAL A 78 2.86 -11.01 -3.91
C VAL A 78 2.53 -11.79 -2.65
N SER A 79 3.55 -12.28 -1.95
CA SER A 79 3.41 -12.99 -0.69
C SER A 79 3.72 -12.07 0.48
N GLY A 80 3.01 -12.27 1.59
CA GLY A 80 3.13 -11.38 2.74
C GLY A 80 2.40 -11.88 3.98
N TYR A 81 2.65 -11.18 5.08
CA TYR A 81 1.88 -11.37 6.29
C TYR A 81 0.67 -10.42 6.24
N TYR A 82 -0.52 -10.99 6.07
CA TYR A 82 -1.77 -10.26 5.97
C TYR A 82 -2.48 -10.25 7.30
N THR A 83 -3.06 -9.12 7.66
CA THR A 83 -3.91 -8.98 8.84
C THR A 83 -5.22 -8.32 8.46
N ILE A 84 -6.34 -8.91 8.85
CA ILE A 84 -7.67 -8.33 8.73
C ILE A 84 -8.53 -8.75 9.93
N GLY A 85 -8.99 -7.76 10.69
CA GLY A 85 -9.77 -8.02 11.89
C GLY A 85 -8.99 -8.85 12.92
N ASN A 86 -9.53 -9.99 13.32
CA ASN A 86 -8.90 -10.93 14.27
C ASN A 86 -7.98 -11.99 13.62
N VAL A 87 -7.81 -11.96 12.29
CA VAL A 87 -7.04 -12.97 11.55
C VAL A 87 -5.73 -12.37 11.08
N SER A 88 -4.66 -13.12 11.29
CA SER A 88 -3.36 -12.86 10.67
C SER A 88 -2.81 -14.14 10.07
N VAL A 89 -2.38 -14.08 8.80
CA VAL A 89 -1.93 -15.23 8.03
C VAL A 89 -0.76 -14.89 7.12
N LEU A 90 0.10 -15.88 6.89
CA LEU A 90 1.06 -15.84 5.81
C LEU A 90 0.38 -16.43 4.57
N ALA A 91 0.13 -15.59 3.58
CA ALA A 91 -0.57 -15.97 2.35
C ALA A 91 -0.01 -15.16 1.17
N ASN A 92 -0.51 -15.41 -0.03
CA ASN A 92 -0.32 -14.53 -1.17
C ASN A 92 -1.59 -13.75 -1.53
N ASP A 93 -1.41 -12.71 -2.34
CA ASP A 93 -2.49 -11.83 -2.72
C ASP A 93 -3.59 -12.52 -3.54
N THR A 94 -3.23 -13.52 -4.34
CA THR A 94 -4.17 -14.41 -5.03
C THR A 94 -5.04 -15.20 -4.04
N GLU A 95 -4.46 -15.81 -3.01
CA GLU A 95 -5.18 -16.59 -1.98
C GLU A 95 -6.15 -15.71 -1.19
N ILE A 96 -5.71 -14.53 -0.73
CA ILE A 96 -6.59 -13.65 0.02
C ILE A 96 -7.70 -13.09 -0.86
N ALA A 97 -7.40 -12.72 -2.11
CA ALA A 97 -8.44 -12.34 -3.05
C ALA A 97 -9.47 -13.44 -3.25
N ARG A 98 -9.03 -14.69 -3.42
CA ARG A 98 -9.96 -15.82 -3.50
C ARG A 98 -10.80 -15.95 -2.25
N ASP A 99 -10.29 -15.72 -1.04
CA ASP A 99 -11.12 -15.75 0.16
C ASP A 99 -12.15 -14.63 0.22
N LEU A 100 -11.77 -13.42 -0.15
CA LEU A 100 -12.66 -12.24 -0.07
C LEU A 100 -13.65 -12.15 -1.22
N VAL A 101 -13.31 -12.74 -2.36
CA VAL A 101 -14.06 -12.65 -3.61
C VAL A 101 -14.78 -13.95 -3.94
N LEU A 102 -14.19 -15.12 -3.62
CA LEU A 102 -14.67 -16.46 -3.99
C LEU A 102 -14.76 -17.44 -2.80
N GLY A 103 -14.43 -17.01 -1.57
CA GLY A 103 -14.19 -17.88 -0.40
C GLY A 103 -15.40 -18.66 0.09
N VAL A 104 -16.54 -18.55 -0.59
CA VAL A 104 -17.78 -19.18 -0.16
C VAL A 104 -18.16 -20.42 -0.96
N TRP A 105 -17.62 -20.66 -2.15
CA TRP A 105 -17.91 -21.90 -2.90
C TRP A 105 -16.74 -22.35 -3.78
N GLY A 106 -16.29 -23.59 -3.56
CA GLY A 106 -15.14 -24.19 -4.24
C GLY A 106 -15.46 -24.88 -5.58
N ASN A 107 -14.51 -24.69 -6.52
CA ASN A 107 -14.05 -25.57 -7.60
C ASN A 107 -14.96 -25.83 -8.83
N PRO A 108 -14.50 -25.65 -10.09
CA PRO A 108 -13.37 -24.88 -10.62
C PRO A 108 -13.88 -23.80 -11.59
N THR A 109 -13.98 -22.54 -11.18
CA THR A 109 -13.99 -21.47 -12.18
C THR A 109 -13.21 -20.29 -11.66
N GLU A 110 -12.18 -19.94 -12.43
CA GLU A 110 -11.13 -19.01 -12.06
C GLU A 110 -11.65 -17.59 -12.26
N TRP A 111 -11.96 -16.91 -11.17
CA TRP A 111 -11.90 -15.45 -11.18
C TRP A 111 -10.89 -14.97 -10.15
N TRP A 112 -9.86 -14.29 -10.62
CA TRP A 112 -8.69 -13.90 -9.83
C TRP A 112 -8.51 -12.40 -9.93
N PRO A 113 -8.93 -11.65 -8.91
CA PRO A 113 -8.30 -10.35 -8.79
C PRO A 113 -7.73 -10.17 -7.38
N GLY A 114 -6.40 -10.32 -7.31
CA GLY A 114 -5.52 -10.16 -6.15
C GLY A 114 -5.63 -8.79 -5.48
N PHE A 115 -4.95 -8.58 -4.36
CA PHE A 115 -4.71 -7.22 -3.87
C PHE A 115 -3.64 -6.47 -4.64
N PHE A 116 -2.81 -7.23 -5.34
CA PHE A 116 -1.77 -6.73 -6.19
C PHE A 116 -2.04 -7.27 -7.59
N VAL A 117 -1.71 -6.48 -8.60
CA VAL A 117 -1.73 -6.91 -10.00
C VAL A 117 -0.45 -6.47 -10.66
N GLU A 118 0.01 -7.26 -11.62
CA GLU A 118 1.14 -6.85 -12.44
C GLU A 118 0.78 -5.61 -13.27
N THR A 119 1.67 -4.63 -13.27
CA THR A 119 1.52 -3.41 -14.08
C THR A 119 2.20 -3.57 -15.44
N GLY A 120 1.89 -2.66 -16.36
CA GLY A 120 2.39 -2.67 -17.74
C GLY A 120 1.36 -3.14 -18.77
N SER A 121 1.44 -2.62 -19.99
CA SER A 121 0.38 -2.78 -20.99
C SER A 121 0.07 -4.24 -21.36
N ALA A 122 1.08 -5.11 -21.41
CA ALA A 122 0.89 -6.53 -21.68
C ALA A 122 0.15 -7.24 -20.55
N ASN A 123 0.53 -6.95 -19.30
CA ASN A 123 -0.04 -7.57 -18.10
C ASN A 123 -1.47 -7.09 -17.86
N ILE A 124 -1.73 -5.80 -18.06
CA ILE A 124 -3.08 -5.24 -18.01
C ILE A 124 -3.98 -5.85 -19.09
N ALA A 125 -3.47 -6.11 -20.29
CA ALA A 125 -4.22 -6.79 -21.33
C ALA A 125 -4.55 -8.25 -20.95
N ILE A 126 -3.61 -8.96 -20.32
CA ILE A 126 -3.83 -10.33 -19.82
C ILE A 126 -4.86 -10.33 -18.68
N LEU A 127 -4.69 -9.47 -17.68
CA LEU A 127 -5.62 -9.31 -16.56
C LEU A 127 -7.04 -9.05 -17.08
N ASN A 128 -7.16 -8.16 -18.06
CA ASN A 128 -8.44 -7.85 -18.68
C ASN A 128 -9.04 -9.08 -19.41
N ALA A 129 -8.24 -9.76 -20.23
CA ALA A 129 -8.68 -10.96 -20.94
C ALA A 129 -9.13 -12.07 -19.97
N THR A 130 -8.39 -12.29 -18.88
CA THR A 130 -8.73 -13.25 -17.82
C THR A 130 -10.04 -12.88 -17.13
N ALA A 131 -10.23 -11.60 -16.78
CA ALA A 131 -11.47 -11.12 -16.17
C ALA A 131 -12.69 -11.26 -17.08
N PHE A 132 -12.53 -11.09 -18.40
CA PHE A 132 -13.60 -11.36 -19.36
C PHE A 132 -13.87 -12.86 -19.53
N ALA A 133 -12.82 -13.68 -19.59
CA ALA A 133 -12.95 -15.13 -19.70
C ALA A 133 -13.62 -15.76 -18.47
N SER A 134 -13.33 -15.25 -17.27
CA SER A 134 -13.91 -15.76 -16.02
C SER A 134 -15.42 -15.51 -15.91
N ALA A 135 -15.91 -14.42 -16.52
CA ALA A 135 -17.32 -14.07 -16.55
C ALA A 135 -18.07 -14.67 -17.76
N GLU A 136 -17.36 -15.36 -18.67
CA GLU A 136 -17.96 -15.94 -19.88
C GLU A 136 -19.01 -16.99 -19.53
N ARG A 137 -20.16 -16.92 -20.23
CA ARG A 137 -21.30 -17.82 -20.03
C ARG A 137 -20.99 -19.24 -20.54
N VAL A 138 -20.36 -20.02 -19.68
CA VAL A 138 -20.01 -21.42 -19.93
C VAL A 138 -20.85 -22.32 -19.03
N SER A 139 -21.28 -23.47 -19.56
CA SER A 139 -22.01 -24.45 -18.75
C SER A 139 -21.13 -24.95 -17.61
N GLY A 140 -21.64 -24.90 -16.39
CA GLY A 140 -20.88 -25.28 -15.18
C GLY A 140 -20.01 -24.17 -14.60
N ASN A 141 -19.91 -23.01 -15.24
CA ASN A 141 -19.30 -21.83 -14.64
C ASN A 141 -20.31 -21.15 -13.70
N TYR A 142 -19.96 -21.06 -12.41
CA TYR A 142 -20.78 -20.42 -11.38
C TYR A 142 -20.61 -18.89 -11.36
N LEU A 143 -19.56 -18.38 -12.00
CA LEU A 143 -19.22 -16.97 -12.11
C LEU A 143 -19.69 -16.36 -13.43
N ASN A 144 -20.57 -17.07 -14.15
CA ASN A 144 -21.29 -16.50 -15.28
C ASN A 144 -21.86 -15.15 -14.88
N GLY A 145 -21.59 -14.14 -15.70
CA GLY A 145 -22.00 -12.79 -15.38
C GLY A 145 -21.64 -11.81 -16.48
N THR A 146 -21.56 -10.55 -16.08
CA THR A 146 -21.15 -9.45 -16.93
C THR A 146 -19.95 -8.78 -16.29
N MET A 147 -18.81 -8.81 -16.99
CA MET A 147 -17.60 -8.07 -16.64
C MET A 147 -17.51 -6.84 -17.53
N THR A 148 -17.18 -5.70 -16.94
CA THR A 148 -16.77 -4.50 -17.69
C THR A 148 -15.47 -3.97 -17.13
N SER A 149 -14.61 -3.50 -18.03
CA SER A 149 -13.33 -2.88 -17.69
C SER A 149 -13.25 -1.48 -18.26
N ARG A 150 -12.71 -0.51 -17.51
CA ARG A 150 -12.38 0.81 -18.06
C ARG A 150 -11.14 1.40 -17.39
N ILE A 151 -10.49 2.32 -18.08
CA ILE A 151 -9.45 3.18 -17.51
C ILE A 151 -10.11 4.47 -17.07
N GLU A 152 -9.93 4.84 -15.80
CA GLU A 152 -10.53 6.04 -15.22
C GLU A 152 -9.59 6.61 -14.16
N ASN A 153 -9.58 7.94 -14.03
CA ASN A 153 -8.89 8.60 -12.92
C ASN A 153 -9.71 8.42 -11.65
N TYR A 154 -9.14 7.69 -10.68
CA TYR A 154 -9.78 7.45 -9.39
C TYR A 154 -9.19 8.38 -8.33
N THR A 155 -10.06 9.10 -7.62
CA THR A 155 -9.65 9.99 -6.52
C THR A 155 -9.96 9.32 -5.19
N PHE A 156 -8.94 9.17 -4.34
CA PHE A 156 -9.04 8.55 -3.02
C PHE A 156 -8.29 9.35 -1.96
N ALA A 157 -8.70 9.20 -0.71
CA ALA A 157 -8.00 9.79 0.43
C ALA A 157 -6.91 8.81 0.88
N ILE A 158 -5.66 9.29 0.93
CA ILE A 158 -4.52 8.54 1.44
C ILE A 158 -4.01 9.23 2.71
N TRP A 159 -3.78 8.46 3.77
CA TRP A 159 -3.15 8.92 4.98
C TRP A 159 -1.67 9.17 4.73
N ASN A 160 -1.15 10.27 5.25
CA ASN A 160 0.27 10.59 5.19
C ASN A 160 0.82 10.55 6.62
N SER A 161 1.55 9.48 6.96
CA SER A 161 2.19 9.32 8.28
C SER A 161 3.18 10.42 8.63
N THR A 162 3.75 11.12 7.65
CA THR A 162 4.70 12.22 7.89
C THR A 162 3.99 13.52 8.28
N THR A 163 2.84 13.81 7.67
CA THR A 163 2.07 15.04 7.95
C THR A 163 0.91 14.82 8.92
N GLU A 164 0.62 13.57 9.29
CA GLU A 164 -0.53 13.17 10.11
C GLU A 164 -1.86 13.74 9.58
N ASP A 165 -2.06 13.70 8.27
CA ASP A 165 -3.27 14.19 7.62
C ASP A 165 -3.66 13.33 6.40
N TYR A 166 -4.91 13.43 5.98
CA TYR A 166 -5.40 12.83 4.75
C TYR A 166 -5.20 13.78 3.58
N SER A 167 -4.61 13.26 2.50
CA SER A 167 -4.51 13.97 1.22
C SER A 167 -5.36 13.29 0.16
N LEU A 168 -5.98 14.07 -0.72
CA LEU A 168 -6.65 13.53 -1.89
C LEU A 168 -5.61 13.25 -2.97
N MET A 169 -5.53 12.01 -3.39
CA MET A 169 -4.70 11.55 -4.50
C MET A 169 -5.62 11.17 -5.66
N THR A 170 -5.26 11.58 -6.87
CA THR A 170 -5.92 11.15 -8.11
C THR A 170 -4.93 10.35 -8.92
N GLU A 171 -5.31 9.15 -9.31
CA GLU A 171 -4.46 8.22 -10.04
C GLU A 171 -5.21 7.52 -11.16
N GLU A 172 -4.53 7.28 -12.29
CA GLU A 172 -5.09 6.50 -13.39
C GLU A 172 -5.16 5.02 -12.97
N CYS A 173 -6.37 4.47 -12.96
CA CYS A 173 -6.64 3.12 -12.50
C CYS A 173 -7.31 2.31 -13.62
N ILE A 174 -7.07 1.00 -13.63
CA ILE A 174 -7.97 0.07 -14.29
C ILE A 174 -9.08 -0.32 -13.31
N ILE A 175 -10.31 -0.15 -13.76
CA ILE A 175 -11.51 -0.48 -12.99
C ILE A 175 -12.17 -1.71 -13.60
N PHE A 176 -12.48 -2.69 -12.76
CA PHE A 176 -13.27 -3.86 -13.09
C PHE A 176 -14.59 -3.82 -12.32
N ASP A 177 -15.69 -3.90 -13.07
CA ASP A 177 -17.04 -4.06 -12.53
C ASP A 177 -17.58 -5.41 -12.97
N TYR A 178 -17.90 -6.25 -12.00
CA TYR A 178 -18.46 -7.58 -12.17
C TYR A 178 -19.84 -7.65 -11.54
N GLU A 179 -20.80 -8.17 -12.30
CA GLU A 179 -22.13 -8.56 -11.83
C GLU A 179 -22.40 -10.00 -12.26
N GLN A 180 -22.57 -10.89 -11.30
CA GLN A 180 -22.94 -12.28 -11.54
C GLN A 180 -24.34 -12.35 -12.16
N ASP A 181 -24.56 -13.31 -13.05
CA ASP A 181 -25.91 -13.67 -13.49
C ASP A 181 -26.73 -14.14 -12.28
N LEU A 182 -28.06 -13.98 -12.34
CA LEU A 182 -28.94 -14.32 -11.23
C LEU A 182 -28.72 -15.78 -10.77
N PRO A 183 -28.22 -15.99 -9.53
CA PRO A 183 -27.95 -17.34 -9.06
C PRO A 183 -29.26 -18.06 -8.74
N LEU A 184 -29.22 -19.40 -8.69
CA LEU A 184 -30.36 -20.22 -8.29
C LEU A 184 -30.82 -19.94 -6.85
N PHE A 185 -29.93 -19.41 -6.00
CA PHE A 185 -30.20 -19.08 -4.62
C PHE A 185 -29.39 -17.86 -4.19
N GLY A 186 -30.04 -16.95 -3.46
CA GLY A 186 -29.40 -15.77 -2.90
C GLY A 186 -29.38 -14.57 -3.85
N GLU A 187 -28.49 -13.61 -3.58
CA GLU A 187 -28.30 -12.41 -4.40
C GLU A 187 -27.04 -12.56 -5.25
N PRO A 188 -27.04 -12.03 -6.49
CA PRO A 188 -25.86 -12.04 -7.34
C PRO A 188 -24.66 -11.38 -6.65
N GLN A 189 -23.48 -11.93 -6.93
CA GLN A 189 -22.24 -11.25 -6.57
C GLN A 189 -22.08 -9.97 -7.39
N ILE A 190 -21.77 -8.87 -6.70
CA ILE A 190 -21.40 -7.59 -7.30
C ILE A 190 -20.03 -7.23 -6.75
N THR A 191 -19.07 -7.02 -7.64
CA THR A 191 -17.71 -6.67 -7.24
C THR A 191 -17.17 -5.54 -8.12
N HIS A 192 -16.62 -4.52 -7.46
CA HIS A 192 -15.95 -3.38 -8.07
C HIS A 192 -14.53 -3.29 -7.54
N LEU A 193 -13.55 -3.29 -8.44
CA LEU A 193 -12.13 -3.28 -8.12
C LEU A 193 -11.44 -2.18 -8.91
N ALA A 194 -10.65 -1.37 -8.23
CA ALA A 194 -9.82 -0.34 -8.85
C ALA A 194 -8.35 -0.64 -8.51
N TYR A 195 -7.54 -0.87 -9.54
CA TYR A 195 -6.09 -1.08 -9.40
C TYR A 195 -5.32 0.10 -9.94
N SER A 196 -4.32 0.54 -9.18
CA SER A 196 -3.35 1.53 -9.63
C SER A 196 -2.58 1.00 -10.84
N LEU A 197 -2.51 1.79 -11.92
CA LEU A 197 -1.66 1.45 -13.07
C LEU A 197 -0.17 1.74 -12.81
N ILE A 198 0.17 2.45 -11.74
CA ILE A 198 1.55 2.78 -11.36
C ILE A 198 2.13 1.67 -10.47
N THR A 199 1.45 1.35 -9.37
CA THR A 199 1.94 0.45 -8.33
C THR A 199 1.38 -0.97 -8.44
N GLY A 200 0.25 -1.15 -9.13
CA GLY A 200 -0.46 -2.42 -9.19
C GLY A 200 -1.26 -2.74 -7.93
N VAL A 201 -1.26 -1.85 -6.93
CA VAL A 201 -1.98 -2.05 -5.67
C VAL A 201 -3.47 -1.76 -5.87
N LEU A 202 -4.31 -2.58 -5.23
CA LEU A 202 -5.74 -2.33 -5.12
C LEU A 202 -5.97 -0.99 -4.39
N ILE A 203 -6.51 -0.01 -5.11
CA ILE A 203 -6.92 1.28 -4.55
C ILE A 203 -8.26 1.15 -3.82
N LYS A 204 -9.18 0.36 -4.38
CA LYS A 204 -10.49 0.11 -3.77
C LYS A 204 -11.04 -1.23 -4.20
N ALA A 205 -11.57 -1.97 -3.24
CA ALA A 205 -12.51 -3.05 -3.51
C ALA A 205 -13.84 -2.76 -2.84
N ASN A 206 -14.92 -3.08 -3.54
CA ASN A 206 -16.26 -3.18 -3.01
C ASN A 206 -16.84 -4.48 -3.54
N THR A 207 -16.97 -5.47 -2.68
CA THR A 207 -17.47 -6.80 -3.05
C THR A 207 -18.63 -7.18 -2.16
N SER A 208 -19.68 -7.71 -2.76
CA SER A 208 -20.86 -8.19 -2.07
C SER A 208 -21.42 -9.42 -2.75
N TYR A 209 -21.93 -10.36 -1.97
CA TYR A 209 -22.69 -11.51 -2.45
C TYR A 209 -23.59 -12.00 -1.32
N SER A 210 -24.60 -12.82 -1.65
CA SER A 210 -25.42 -13.48 -0.63
C SER A 210 -25.78 -14.88 -1.10
N PHE A 211 -25.33 -15.90 -0.37
CA PHE A 211 -25.79 -17.28 -0.53
C PHE A 211 -26.52 -17.71 0.74
N GLY A 212 -27.56 -16.96 1.11
CA GLY A 212 -28.32 -17.13 2.36
C GLY A 212 -27.78 -16.30 3.52
N ILE A 213 -26.46 -16.07 3.56
CA ILE A 213 -25.82 -15.11 4.47
C ILE A 213 -25.18 -14.00 3.63
N PRO A 214 -25.64 -12.74 3.75
CA PRO A 214 -25.03 -11.63 3.04
C PRO A 214 -23.61 -11.35 3.52
N TYR A 215 -22.71 -11.20 2.56
CA TYR A 215 -21.36 -10.70 2.72
C TYR A 215 -21.22 -9.35 2.00
N ASN A 216 -20.51 -8.43 2.62
CA ASN A 216 -20.12 -7.16 2.01
C ASN A 216 -18.80 -6.70 2.63
N LEU A 217 -17.82 -6.42 1.79
CA LEU A 217 -16.55 -5.84 2.19
C LEU A 217 -16.23 -4.67 1.26
N VAL A 218 -16.01 -3.51 1.87
CA VAL A 218 -15.47 -2.33 1.17
C VAL A 218 -14.15 -1.95 1.82
N VAL A 219 -13.08 -2.00 1.06
CA VAL A 219 -11.74 -1.56 1.47
C VAL A 219 -11.23 -0.46 0.53
N THR A 220 -10.49 0.50 1.08
CA THR A 220 -9.86 1.57 0.31
C THR A 220 -8.43 1.74 0.78
N LEU A 221 -7.48 1.93 -0.15
CA LEU A 221 -6.08 2.13 0.17
C LEU A 221 -5.95 3.30 1.16
N SER A 222 -5.24 3.03 2.26
CA SER A 222 -4.98 3.99 3.34
C SER A 222 -3.56 4.51 3.25
N GLU A 223 -2.57 3.64 3.13
CA GLU A 223 -1.16 4.04 3.05
C GLU A 223 -0.31 2.96 2.38
N ILE A 224 0.78 3.37 1.74
CA ILE A 224 1.87 2.49 1.31
C ILE A 224 3.16 3.10 1.86
N TYR A 225 3.89 2.33 2.66
CA TYR A 225 5.14 2.80 3.24
C TYR A 225 6.20 1.70 3.33
N PRO A 226 7.49 2.03 3.22
CA PRO A 226 8.55 1.06 3.49
C PRO A 226 8.50 0.67 4.97
N LEU A 227 8.68 -0.61 5.30
CA LEU A 227 8.75 -1.08 6.67
C LEU A 227 9.90 -0.34 7.38
N ILE A 228 9.53 0.61 8.24
CA ILE A 228 10.49 1.28 9.10
C ILE A 228 10.79 0.28 10.22
N LEU A 229 11.83 -0.55 10.03
CA LEU A 229 12.52 -1.16 11.16
C LEU A 229 12.99 -0.01 12.05
N HIS A 230 12.26 0.26 13.12
CA HIS A 230 12.55 1.26 14.15
C HIS A 230 13.85 0.90 14.89
N ASP A 231 15.00 1.00 14.23
CA ASP A 231 16.33 0.80 14.83
C ASP A 231 17.24 2.03 14.71
N TYR A 232 16.76 3.12 14.11
CA TYR A 232 17.46 4.40 14.23
C TYR A 232 16.72 5.30 15.22
N PRO A 233 17.36 5.70 16.33
CA PRO A 233 16.78 6.71 17.18
C PRO A 233 16.61 7.96 16.32
N VAL A 234 15.35 8.40 16.16
CA VAL A 234 15.03 9.76 15.75
C VAL A 234 15.85 10.64 16.68
N ILE A 235 16.97 11.17 16.19
CA ILE A 235 17.77 12.07 16.98
C ILE A 235 16.81 13.22 17.28
N PRO A 236 16.39 13.42 18.55
CA PRO A 236 15.38 14.42 18.86
C PRO A 236 15.88 15.74 18.29
N GLN A 237 15.05 16.45 17.54
CA GLN A 237 15.39 17.75 16.95
C GLN A 237 16.17 18.72 17.86
N PRO A 238 16.02 18.72 19.21
CA PRO A 238 16.92 19.49 20.07
C PRO A 238 18.40 19.15 19.88
N ILE A 239 18.82 17.90 19.67
CA ILE A 239 20.24 17.53 19.49
C ILE A 239 20.82 18.10 18.19
N ALA A 240 20.04 18.16 17.11
CA ALA A 240 20.45 18.80 15.87
C ALA A 240 20.66 20.31 16.05
N LEU A 241 19.79 20.96 16.84
CA LEU A 241 19.95 22.37 17.23
C LEU A 241 21.18 22.57 18.13
N TRP A 242 21.43 21.68 19.10
CA TRP A 242 22.63 21.74 19.95
C TRP A 242 23.92 21.57 19.15
N GLY A 243 23.91 20.73 18.11
CA GLY A 243 25.03 20.58 17.17
C GLY A 243 25.33 21.88 16.40
N LEU A 244 24.29 22.56 15.92
CA LEU A 244 24.41 23.87 15.27
C LEU A 244 24.92 24.95 16.23
N PHE A 245 24.35 25.05 17.44
CA PHE A 245 24.80 26.02 18.45
C PHE A 245 26.25 25.76 18.87
N GLY A 246 26.63 24.50 19.12
CA GLY A 246 27.99 24.11 19.48
C GLY A 246 29.00 24.43 18.38
N GLY A 247 28.68 24.12 17.12
CA GLY A 247 29.52 24.44 15.96
C GLY A 247 29.70 25.95 15.77
N THR A 248 28.65 26.73 15.97
CA THR A 248 28.68 28.19 15.84
C THR A 248 29.56 28.84 16.92
N ILE A 249 29.44 28.38 18.17
CA ILE A 249 30.27 28.86 19.29
C ILE A 249 31.75 28.52 19.04
N LEU A 250 32.04 27.31 18.56
CA LEU A 250 33.41 26.89 18.25
C LEU A 250 34.03 27.75 17.13
N ALA A 251 33.26 28.04 16.07
CA ALA A 251 33.70 28.90 14.99
C ALA A 251 34.01 30.33 15.48
N ILE A 252 33.16 30.90 16.34
CA ILE A 252 33.39 32.21 16.97
C ILE A 252 34.67 32.19 17.83
N ALA A 253 34.86 31.17 18.67
CA ALA A 253 36.03 31.04 19.53
C ALA A 253 37.34 30.96 18.71
N VAL A 254 37.34 30.22 17.59
CA VAL A 254 38.48 30.13 16.67
C VAL A 254 38.78 31.50 16.05
N VAL A 255 37.76 32.24 15.61
CA VAL A 255 37.93 33.59 15.04
C VAL A 255 38.52 34.56 16.07
N ILE A 256 38.05 34.54 17.31
CA ILE A 256 38.56 35.38 18.40
C ILE A 256 40.02 35.03 18.71
N TYR A 257 40.34 33.75 18.85
CA TYR A 257 41.71 33.28 19.10
C TYR A 257 42.68 33.70 17.98
N MET A 258 42.26 33.55 16.72
CA MET A 258 43.08 33.99 15.58
C MET A 258 43.26 35.51 15.53
N ARG A 259 42.27 36.31 15.94
CA ARG A 259 42.40 37.77 16.04
C ARG A 259 43.34 38.19 17.17
N SER A 260 43.21 37.58 18.35
CA SER A 260 44.06 37.86 19.51
C SER A 260 45.54 37.59 19.21
N ARG A 261 45.84 36.45 18.57
CA ARG A 261 47.21 36.07 18.20
C ARG A 261 47.82 36.89 17.04
N ARG A 262 47.04 37.79 16.42
CA ARG A 262 47.53 38.69 15.37
C ARG A 262 47.86 40.09 15.92
N ASN A 263 47.34 40.42 17.12
CA ASN A 263 47.56 41.69 17.80
C ASN A 263 48.66 41.62 18.88
N ASN A 264 49.14 40.42 19.21
CA ASN A 264 50.39 40.17 19.93
C ASN A 264 51.45 39.71 18.92
#